data_AF-A0A5N0E6N9-F1
#
_entry.id   AF-A0A5N0E6N9-F1
#
_cell.length_a   1.000
_cell.length_b   1.000
_cell.length_c   1.000
_cell.angle_alpha   90.00
_cell.angle_beta   90.00
_cell.angle_gamma   90.00
#
_symmetry.space_group_name_H-M   'P 1'
#
loop_
_entity.id
_entity.type
_entity.pdbx_description
1 polymer ?
#
loop_
_entity_poly.entity_id
_entity_poly.type
_entity_poly.pdbx_seq_one_letter_code
_entity_poly.pdbx_strand_id
1 'polypeptide(L)'
;MRIKYIAIAGLFAVTSVAQILGSAAATADAPANCTSKLVGRGAIAFCTSPNGGSYRATVDCMSFDGTQIIPRTAPNWVRDGQSLVICPEFTIESKAGIQTRDS
;
A
#
# COMPACT_ATOMS: atom_id res chain seq x y z
N MET A 1 5.40 -81.24 8.65
CA MET A 1 6.64 -80.49 8.93
C MET A 1 6.38 -79.01 8.68
N ARG A 2 6.97 -78.14 9.50
CA ARG A 2 6.52 -76.77 9.82
C ARG A 2 7.06 -75.75 8.82
N ILE A 3 6.18 -75.04 8.11
CA ILE A 3 6.54 -73.87 7.31
C ILE A 3 6.31 -72.62 8.18
N LYS A 4 7.42 -71.91 8.46
CA LYS A 4 7.48 -70.74 9.33
C LYS A 4 7.08 -69.49 8.54
N TYR A 5 6.18 -68.71 9.13
CA TYR A 5 5.80 -67.37 8.69
C TYR A 5 6.99 -66.40 8.84
N ILE A 6 7.23 -65.58 7.81
CA ILE A 6 8.07 -64.39 7.92
C ILE A 6 7.20 -63.20 7.51
N ALA A 7 6.88 -62.38 8.51
CA ALA A 7 6.29 -61.07 8.35
C ALA A 7 7.34 -60.12 7.77
N ILE A 8 7.01 -59.39 6.71
CA ILE A 8 7.79 -58.23 6.26
C ILE A 8 6.88 -57.01 6.36
N ALA A 9 7.27 -56.15 7.29
CA ALA A 9 6.68 -54.86 7.59
C ALA A 9 6.73 -53.93 6.38
N GLY A 10 5.68 -53.12 6.22
CA GLY A 10 5.53 -52.20 5.12
C GLY A 10 6.51 -51.03 5.13
N LEU A 11 6.54 -50.31 4.01
CA LEU A 11 6.88 -48.90 3.97
C LEU A 11 6.00 -48.24 2.91
N PHE A 12 5.15 -47.33 3.37
CA PHE A 12 4.40 -46.40 2.54
C PHE A 12 5.36 -45.48 1.79
N ALA A 13 5.14 -45.29 0.48
CA ALA A 13 5.63 -44.13 -0.24
C ALA A 13 4.57 -43.68 -1.25
N VAL A 14 3.50 -43.06 -0.75
CA VAL A 14 2.61 -42.27 -1.59
C VAL A 14 3.34 -40.97 -1.87
N THR A 15 3.98 -40.85 -3.03
CA THR A 15 4.56 -39.60 -3.51
C THR A 15 3.44 -38.67 -3.96
N SER A 16 2.84 -37.97 -3.01
CA SER A 16 1.98 -36.83 -3.31
C SER A 16 2.85 -35.72 -3.87
N VAL A 17 2.88 -35.55 -5.19
CA VAL A 17 3.37 -34.32 -5.82
C VAL A 17 2.32 -33.25 -5.50
N ALA A 18 2.47 -32.61 -4.34
CA ALA A 18 1.79 -31.37 -4.05
C ALA A 18 2.41 -30.31 -4.96
N GLN A 19 1.76 -30.06 -6.09
CA GLN A 19 2.02 -28.87 -6.89
C GLN A 19 1.59 -27.68 -6.04
N ILE A 20 2.55 -27.12 -5.29
CA ILE A 20 2.43 -25.80 -4.68
C ILE A 20 2.36 -24.83 -5.86
N LEU A 21 1.13 -24.57 -6.33
CA LEU A 21 0.80 -23.32 -6.98
C LEU A 21 0.96 -22.26 -5.89
N GLY A 22 2.21 -21.87 -5.66
CA GLY A 22 2.51 -20.61 -5.02
C GLY A 22 1.93 -19.56 -5.94
N SER A 23 0.71 -19.13 -5.64
CA SER A 23 0.20 -17.85 -6.11
C SER A 23 1.29 -16.85 -5.76
N ALA A 24 2.09 -16.47 -6.75
CA ALA A 24 2.86 -15.25 -6.67
C ALA A 24 1.79 -14.16 -6.53
N ALA A 25 1.43 -13.86 -5.29
CA ALA A 25 0.82 -12.58 -4.97
C ALA A 25 1.85 -11.59 -5.49
N ALA A 26 1.58 -11.00 -6.65
CA ALA A 26 2.24 -9.77 -7.01
C ALA A 26 1.98 -8.85 -5.83
N THR A 27 2.98 -8.69 -4.97
CA THR A 27 2.98 -7.59 -4.00
C THR A 27 2.94 -6.38 -4.89
N ALA A 28 1.76 -5.79 -5.05
CA ALA A 28 1.63 -4.53 -5.75
C ALA A 28 2.55 -3.58 -5.00
N ASP A 29 3.69 -3.25 -5.62
CA ASP A 29 4.70 -2.42 -4.99
C ASP A 29 4.07 -1.07 -4.70
N ALA A 30 4.32 -0.54 -3.50
CA ALA A 30 3.88 0.79 -3.14
C ALA A 30 4.39 1.80 -4.20
N PRO A 31 3.61 2.85 -4.52
CA PRO A 31 4.02 3.89 -5.46
C PRO A 31 5.42 4.43 -5.11
N ALA A 32 6.32 4.45 -6.10
CA ALA A 32 7.69 4.93 -5.96
C ALA A 32 7.85 6.32 -6.60
N ASN A 33 8.92 7.03 -6.23
CA ASN A 33 9.26 8.35 -6.77
C ASN A 33 8.13 9.37 -6.60
N CYS A 34 7.50 9.34 -5.43
CA CYS A 34 6.41 10.24 -5.07
C CYS A 34 6.96 11.56 -4.53
N THR A 35 6.45 12.67 -5.06
CA THR A 35 6.76 14.03 -4.63
C THR A 35 5.48 14.73 -4.18
N SER A 36 5.57 15.51 -3.11
CA SER A 36 4.49 16.41 -2.68
C SER A 36 5.02 17.82 -2.55
N LYS A 37 4.15 18.79 -2.80
CA LYS A 37 4.44 20.20 -2.60
C LYS A 37 3.18 20.96 -2.18
N LEU A 38 3.38 22.03 -1.44
CA LEU A 38 2.34 23.01 -1.15
C LEU A 38 1.99 23.76 -2.44
N VAL A 39 0.70 24.00 -2.67
CA VAL A 39 0.19 24.69 -3.86
C VAL A 39 -0.91 25.67 -3.49
N GLY A 40 -0.51 26.88 -3.07
CA GLY A 40 -1.44 27.81 -2.44
C GLY A 40 -2.15 27.11 -1.26
N ARG A 41 -3.47 27.30 -1.15
CA ARG A 41 -4.35 26.80 -0.06
C ARG A 41 -4.46 25.26 0.04
N GLY A 42 -3.40 24.49 -0.13
CA GLY A 42 -3.43 23.04 -0.12
C GLY A 42 -2.11 22.38 -0.50
N ALA A 43 -2.18 21.10 -0.85
CA ALA A 43 -1.03 20.34 -1.31
C ALA A 43 -1.38 19.47 -2.51
N ILE A 44 -0.37 19.25 -3.35
CA ILE A 44 -0.44 18.34 -4.49
C ILE A 44 0.58 17.22 -4.28
N ALA A 45 0.19 16.00 -4.64
CA ALA A 45 1.04 14.84 -4.66
C ALA A 45 1.06 14.23 -6.07
N PHE A 46 2.23 13.74 -6.47
CA PHE A 46 2.46 13.13 -7.76
C PHE A 46 3.51 12.03 -7.63
N CYS A 47 3.26 10.85 -8.19
CA CYS A 47 4.24 9.77 -8.30
C CYS A 47 4.50 9.48 -9.78
N THR A 48 5.76 9.40 -10.18
CA THR A 48 6.13 9.07 -11.56
C THR A 48 5.96 7.59 -11.88
N SER A 49 6.07 6.71 -10.87
CA SER A 49 5.93 5.26 -11.05
C SER A 49 4.98 4.69 -9.98
N PRO A 50 3.69 4.50 -10.29
CA PRO A 50 2.75 4.00 -9.31
C PRO A 50 2.91 2.52 -8.98
N ASN A 51 3.70 1.76 -9.76
CA ASN A 51 4.09 0.36 -9.50
C ASN A 51 2.95 -0.60 -9.10
N GLY A 52 1.72 -0.29 -9.51
CA GLY A 52 0.54 -1.07 -9.16
C GLY A 52 -0.15 -0.64 -7.87
N GLY A 53 0.40 0.28 -7.08
CA GLY A 53 -0.28 0.92 -5.95
C GLY A 53 -1.10 2.15 -6.32
N SER A 54 -1.73 2.77 -5.32
CA SER A 54 -2.43 4.05 -5.43
C SER A 54 -1.93 5.02 -4.38
N TYR A 55 -2.04 6.32 -4.65
CA TYR A 55 -1.64 7.37 -3.72
C TYR A 55 -2.65 8.50 -3.66
N ARG A 56 -2.51 9.34 -2.63
CA ARG A 56 -3.30 10.56 -2.47
C ARG A 56 -2.51 11.62 -1.71
N ALA A 57 -2.80 12.89 -1.99
CA ALA A 57 -2.17 14.00 -1.30
C ALA A 57 -2.71 14.15 0.13
N THR A 58 -1.82 14.52 1.05
CA THR A 58 -2.15 14.96 2.40
C THR A 58 -1.61 16.36 2.65
N VAL A 59 -2.28 17.11 3.50
CA VAL A 59 -1.83 18.43 3.94
C VAL A 59 -2.22 18.65 5.39
N ASP A 60 -1.30 19.20 6.17
CA ASP A 60 -1.59 19.74 7.49
C ASP A 60 -1.92 21.23 7.34
N CYS A 61 -3.15 21.60 7.68
CA CYS A 61 -3.61 22.99 7.64
C CYS A 61 -3.56 23.56 9.05
N MET A 62 -2.80 24.63 9.27
CA MET A 62 -2.75 25.32 10.55
C MET A 62 -3.80 26.43 10.58
N SER A 63 -4.55 26.56 11.67
CA SER A 63 -5.46 27.69 11.87
C SER A 63 -4.68 29.01 11.90
N PHE A 64 -5.30 30.14 11.51
CA PHE A 64 -4.62 31.44 11.47
C PHE A 64 -4.07 31.91 12.83
N ASP A 65 -4.65 31.44 13.93
CA ASP A 65 -4.17 31.71 15.29
C ASP A 65 -3.01 30.78 15.71
N GLY A 66 -2.64 29.80 14.87
CA GLY A 66 -1.55 28.86 15.12
C GLY A 66 -1.85 27.79 16.18
N THR A 67 -3.08 27.74 16.70
CA THR A 67 -3.42 26.87 17.85
C THR A 67 -3.83 25.46 17.44
N GLN A 68 -4.30 25.28 16.20
CA GLN A 68 -4.85 24.03 15.72
C GLN A 68 -4.18 23.59 14.42
N ILE A 69 -3.86 22.30 14.34
CA ILE A 69 -3.49 21.62 13.09
C ILE A 69 -4.66 20.74 12.68
N ILE A 70 -5.14 20.94 11.46
CA ILE A 70 -6.27 20.26 10.83
C ILE A 70 -5.70 19.42 9.68
N PRO A 71 -5.45 18.12 9.88
CA PRO A 71 -4.99 17.25 8.81
C PRO A 71 -6.10 17.03 7.78
N ARG A 72 -5.75 17.12 6.51
CA ARG A 72 -6.64 16.90 5.37
C ARG A 72 -6.00 15.92 4.40
N THR A 73 -6.86 15.13 3.78
CA THR A 73 -6.45 14.12 2.81
C THR A 73 -7.36 14.20 1.60
N ALA A 74 -6.80 14.03 0.40
CA ALA A 74 -7.60 13.99 -0.81
C ALA A 74 -8.60 12.80 -0.73
N PRO A 75 -9.85 12.99 -1.18
CA PRO A 75 -10.89 11.97 -1.06
C PRO A 75 -10.60 10.74 -1.92
N ASN A 76 -9.99 10.95 -3.08
CA ASN A 76 -9.76 9.92 -4.08
C ASN A 76 -8.32 9.41 -4.03
N TRP A 77 -8.17 8.10 -4.17
CA TRP A 77 -6.90 7.46 -4.47
C TRP A 77 -6.69 7.47 -5.98
N VAL A 78 -5.54 7.93 -6.42
CA VAL A 78 -5.16 7.96 -7.84
C VAL A 78 -4.03 6.97 -8.08
N ARG A 79 -4.03 6.34 -9.23
CA ARG A 79 -2.88 5.54 -9.70
C ARG A 79 -1.93 6.41 -10.50
N ASP A 80 -2.42 7.39 -11.22
CA ASP A 80 -1.64 8.26 -12.10
C ASP A 80 -2.17 9.69 -12.06
N GLY A 81 -1.36 10.63 -12.55
CA GLY A 81 -1.71 12.05 -12.55
C GLY A 81 -1.52 12.74 -11.19
N GLN A 82 -2.18 13.86 -10.96
CA GLN A 82 -1.97 14.65 -9.75
C GLN A 82 -3.12 14.42 -8.75
N SER A 83 -2.77 14.21 -7.48
CA SER A 83 -3.73 14.22 -6.37
C SER A 83 -3.69 15.58 -5.70
N LEU A 84 -4.84 16.23 -5.52
CA LEU A 84 -4.95 17.55 -4.89
C LEU A 84 -5.81 17.47 -3.63
N VAL A 85 -5.36 18.13 -2.57
CA VAL A 85 -6.14 18.37 -1.35
C VAL A 85 -6.10 19.86 -1.02
N ILE A 86 -7.24 20.41 -0.62
CA ILE A 86 -7.41 21.82 -0.29
C ILE A 86 -7.67 21.97 1.21
N CYS A 87 -7.03 22.98 1.80
CA CYS A 87 -7.24 23.41 3.17
C CYS A 87 -8.55 24.18 3.31
N PRO A 88 -9.29 23.99 4.41
CA PRO A 88 -10.52 24.73 4.67
C PRO A 88 -10.27 26.24 4.80
N GLU A 89 -11.35 27.02 4.85
CA GLU A 89 -11.26 28.46 5.12
C GLU A 89 -10.68 28.73 6.50
N PHE A 90 -10.07 29.90 6.66
CA PHE A 90 -9.41 30.35 7.89
C PHE A 90 -8.21 29.49 8.35
N THR A 91 -7.56 28.82 7.41
CA THR A 91 -6.34 28.04 7.65
C THR A 91 -5.25 28.37 6.62
N ILE A 92 -4.01 28.13 7.00
CA ILE A 92 -2.81 28.17 6.16
C ILE A 92 -2.23 26.79 6.01
N GLU A 93 -1.74 26.47 4.82
CA GLU A 93 -1.01 25.24 4.59
C GLU A 93 0.33 25.25 5.34
N SER A 94 0.60 24.20 6.11
CA SER A 94 1.81 24.08 6.93
C SER A 94 2.75 23.00 6.39
N LYS A 95 2.21 21.83 6.05
CA LYS A 95 3.01 20.68 5.61
C LYS A 95 2.30 19.89 4.52
N ALA A 96 3.00 19.64 3.41
CA ALA A 96 2.55 18.71 2.38
C ALA A 96 2.98 17.27 2.71
N GLY A 97 2.17 16.30 2.29
CA GLY A 97 2.50 14.89 2.40
C GLY A 97 1.83 14.02 1.35
N ILE A 98 2.12 12.73 1.43
CA ILE A 98 1.61 11.70 0.51
C ILE A 98 1.21 10.51 1.36
N GLN A 99 0.04 9.98 1.08
CA GLN A 99 -0.34 8.66 1.57
C GLN A 99 -0.35 7.70 0.39
N THR A 100 0.33 6.57 0.56
CA THR A 100 0.39 5.47 -0.41
C THR A 100 -0.39 4.27 0.12
N ARG A 101 -0.88 3.43 -0.81
CA ARG A 101 -1.39 2.10 -0.51
C ARG A 101 -1.13 1.17 -1.67
N ASP A 102 -1.01 -0.11 -1.36
CA ASP A 102 -0.98 -1.18 -2.34
C ASP A 102 -2.42 -1.41 -2.87
N SER A 103 -2.56 -1.99 -4.06
CA SER A 103 -3.88 -2.22 -4.68
C SER A 103 -4.57 -3.50 -4.24
#